data_AF-A0A139A8V3-F1
#
_entry.id   AF-A0A139A8V3-F1
#
_cell.length_a   1.000
_cell.length_b   1.000
_cell.length_c   1.000
_cell.angle_alpha   90.00
_cell.angle_beta   90.00
_cell.angle_gamma   90.00
#
_symmetry.space_group_name_H-M   'P 1'
#
loop_
_entity.id
_entity.type
_entity.pdbx_description
1 polymer ?
#
loop_
_entity_poly.entity_id
_entity_poly.type
_entity_poly.pdbx_seq_one_letter_code
_entity_poly.pdbx_strand_id
1 'polypeptide(L)'
;MEQQQQPAEDDLSVILTTQEGFENFWHFLEKEVAVENLMFWREVEDFRAYAEKVVQSARDRDDAESSAQILIRRGRPIFEEYLTPGSRYEVNCPQWQVAPLRLLFEFRKPGTHRKQGLEDALRRNVGKIRGDGESDSMSIREADKDSLRSMESIASGTTPAKASPFMFDACQAEVYKMMNTDLRPRFLKSQYGAAWKKARNEKGTWEQ
;
A
#
# COMPACT_ATOMS: atom_id res chain seq x y z
N MET A 1 26.07 -16.43 -3.03
CA MET A 1 25.82 -15.62 -4.24
C MET A 1 24.34 -15.80 -4.57
N GLU A 2 23.49 -14.87 -4.15
CA GLU A 2 22.09 -14.85 -4.59
C GLU A 2 22.07 -14.45 -6.06
N GLN A 3 21.69 -15.39 -6.93
CA GLN A 3 21.42 -15.06 -8.32
C GLN A 3 20.13 -14.24 -8.35
N GLN A 4 20.23 -12.95 -8.63
CA GLN A 4 19.07 -12.13 -8.96
C GLN A 4 18.48 -12.68 -10.26
N GLN A 5 17.40 -13.45 -10.11
CA GLN A 5 16.65 -13.99 -11.23
C GLN A 5 16.02 -12.83 -11.97
N GLN A 6 16.41 -12.62 -13.23
CA GLN A 6 15.74 -11.64 -14.08
C GLN A 6 14.24 -11.97 -14.12
N PRO A 7 13.36 -10.96 -13.99
CA PRO A 7 11.92 -11.19 -14.01
C PRO A 7 11.54 -11.87 -15.33
N ALA A 8 10.63 -12.84 -15.25
CA ALA A 8 10.09 -13.49 -16.43
C ALA A 8 9.54 -12.42 -17.38
N GLU A 9 9.69 -12.62 -18.68
CA GLU A 9 9.31 -11.60 -19.67
C GLU A 9 7.83 -11.19 -19.61
N ASP A 10 6.98 -12.06 -19.06
CA ASP A 10 5.55 -11.81 -18.88
C ASP A 10 5.16 -11.44 -17.44
N ASP A 11 6.13 -11.12 -16.58
CA ASP A 11 5.90 -10.71 -15.20
C ASP A 11 5.04 -9.44 -15.10
N LEU A 12 4.25 -9.33 -14.02
CA LEU A 12 3.39 -8.16 -13.83
C LEU A 12 4.22 -6.88 -13.76
N SER A 13 5.42 -6.91 -13.18
CA SER A 13 6.29 -5.71 -13.15
C SER A 13 6.64 -5.21 -14.54
N VAL A 14 6.88 -6.10 -15.51
CA VAL A 14 7.18 -5.75 -16.91
C VAL A 14 5.95 -5.15 -17.59
N ILE A 15 4.78 -5.74 -17.34
CA ILE A 15 3.50 -5.24 -17.86
C ILE A 15 3.23 -3.82 -17.34
N LEU A 16 3.43 -3.57 -16.03
CA LEU A 16 3.09 -2.28 -15.41
C LEU A 16 4.10 -1.16 -15.67
N THR A 17 5.33 -1.49 -16.05
CA THR A 17 6.40 -0.50 -16.28
C THR A 17 6.56 -0.09 -17.74
N THR A 18 6.00 -0.87 -18.68
CA THR A 18 5.99 -0.52 -20.11
C THR A 18 4.70 0.18 -20.49
N GLN A 19 4.77 1.20 -21.35
CA GLN A 19 3.59 1.94 -21.80
C GLN A 19 2.58 1.00 -22.48
N GLU A 20 3.04 0.15 -23.39
CA GLU A 20 2.17 -0.78 -24.11
C GLU A 20 1.59 -1.86 -23.20
N GLY A 21 2.38 -2.35 -22.24
CA GLY A 21 1.91 -3.32 -21.25
C GLY A 21 0.81 -2.73 -20.39
N PHE A 22 1.02 -1.52 -19.90
CA PHE A 22 0.07 -0.80 -19.06
C PHE A 22 -1.24 -0.53 -19.80
N GLU A 23 -1.19 -0.02 -21.04
CA GLU A 23 -2.39 0.27 -21.85
C GLU A 23 -3.21 -0.98 -22.17
N ASN A 24 -2.55 -2.08 -22.60
CA ASN A 24 -3.25 -3.33 -22.88
C ASN A 24 -3.84 -3.95 -21.63
N PHE A 25 -3.13 -3.87 -20.50
CA PHE A 25 -3.64 -4.38 -19.23
C PHE A 25 -4.80 -3.52 -18.71
N TRP A 26 -4.73 -2.20 -18.85
CA TRP A 26 -5.83 -1.29 -18.53
C TRP A 26 -7.10 -1.66 -19.29
N HIS A 27 -7.04 -1.78 -20.62
CA HIS A 27 -8.22 -2.14 -21.42
C HIS A 27 -8.79 -3.52 -21.09
N PHE A 28 -7.93 -4.47 -20.74
CA PHE A 28 -8.38 -5.76 -20.23
C PHE A 28 -9.16 -5.61 -18.91
N LEU A 29 -8.62 -4.85 -17.95
CA LEU A 29 -9.25 -4.66 -16.64
C LEU A 29 -10.54 -3.83 -16.70
N GLU A 30 -10.67 -2.90 -17.65
CA GLU A 30 -11.96 -2.22 -17.92
C GLU A 30 -13.06 -3.21 -18.32
N LYS A 31 -12.72 -4.27 -19.06
CA LYS A 31 -13.67 -5.31 -19.46
C LYS A 31 -13.98 -6.31 -18.35
N GLU A 32 -12.99 -6.61 -17.52
CA GLU A 32 -13.16 -7.48 -16.34
C GLU A 32 -13.77 -6.74 -15.14
N VAL A 33 -14.08 -5.44 -15.27
CA VAL A 33 -14.62 -4.59 -14.19
C VAL A 33 -13.73 -4.63 -12.95
N ALA A 34 -12.42 -4.53 -13.17
CA ALA A 34 -11.38 -4.62 -12.15
C ALA A 34 -10.29 -3.53 -12.28
N VAL A 35 -10.58 -2.46 -13.04
CA VAL A 35 -9.63 -1.39 -13.38
C VAL A 35 -9.21 -0.55 -12.16
N GLU A 36 -10.05 -0.50 -11.13
CA GLU A 36 -9.78 0.20 -9.87
C GLU A 36 -8.49 -0.30 -9.19
N ASN A 37 -8.15 -1.57 -9.36
CA ASN A 37 -6.92 -2.15 -8.81
C ASN A 37 -5.67 -1.55 -9.46
N LEU A 38 -5.71 -1.33 -10.78
CA LEU A 38 -4.63 -0.71 -11.52
C LEU A 38 -4.56 0.80 -11.26
N MET A 39 -5.72 1.47 -11.18
CA MET A 39 -5.81 2.89 -10.84
C MET A 39 -5.21 3.17 -9.45
N PHE A 40 -5.63 2.41 -8.44
CA PHE A 40 -5.06 2.50 -7.10
C PHE A 40 -3.55 2.27 -7.10
N TRP A 41 -3.09 1.19 -7.74
CA TRP A 41 -1.67 0.89 -7.81
C TRP A 41 -0.87 2.05 -8.41
N ARG A 42 -1.37 2.63 -9.51
CA ARG A 42 -0.73 3.75 -10.21
C ARG A 42 -0.72 5.02 -9.36
N GLU A 43 -1.83 5.37 -8.73
CA GLU A 43 -1.90 6.55 -7.85
C GLU A 43 -0.97 6.45 -6.65
N VAL A 44 -0.75 5.24 -6.12
CA VAL A 44 0.23 5.02 -5.05
C VAL A 44 1.67 5.23 -5.55
N GLU A 45 2.03 4.79 -6.76
CA GLU A 45 3.34 5.09 -7.35
C GLU A 45 3.54 6.60 -7.55
N ASP A 46 2.55 7.28 -8.11
CA ASP A 46 2.60 8.73 -8.33
C ASP A 46 2.67 9.49 -6.99
N PHE A 47 1.97 9.02 -5.95
CA PHE A 47 2.07 9.54 -4.59
C PHE A 47 3.47 9.33 -4.01
N ARG A 48 4.05 8.12 -4.11
CA ARG A 48 5.37 7.81 -3.55
C ARG A 48 6.43 8.71 -4.17
N ALA A 49 6.46 8.81 -5.50
CA ALA A 49 7.41 9.66 -6.22
C ALA A 49 7.27 11.15 -5.85
N TYR A 50 6.05 11.63 -5.61
CA TYR A 50 5.82 12.98 -5.09
C TYR A 50 6.30 13.13 -3.64
N ALA A 51 5.95 12.18 -2.79
CA ALA A 51 6.20 12.22 -1.36
C ALA A 51 7.71 12.19 -1.04
N GLU A 52 8.48 11.40 -1.78
CA GLU A 52 9.94 11.37 -1.66
C GLU A 52 10.57 12.73 -1.96
N LYS A 53 10.09 13.43 -3.00
CA LYS A 53 10.55 14.79 -3.34
C LYS A 53 10.21 15.79 -2.23
N VAL A 54 9.01 15.69 -1.64
CA VAL A 54 8.59 16.54 -0.51
C VAL A 54 9.47 16.29 0.72
N VAL A 55 9.71 15.02 1.07
CA VAL A 55 10.55 14.67 2.22
C VAL A 55 11.99 15.11 2.00
N GLN A 56 12.53 14.96 0.78
CA GLN A 56 13.86 15.42 0.44
C GLN A 56 13.97 16.95 0.55
N SER A 57 13.01 17.69 -0.01
CA SER A 57 13.00 19.16 0.04
C SER A 57 12.84 19.71 1.46
N ALA A 58 12.11 19.00 2.34
CA ALA A 58 11.91 19.40 3.73
C ALA A 58 13.16 19.17 4.61
N ARG A 59 14.07 18.28 4.20
CA ARG A 59 15.39 18.17 4.86
C ARG A 59 16.25 19.41 4.60
N ASP A 60 16.00 20.07 3.46
CA ASP A 60 16.78 21.21 2.99
C ASP A 60 16.19 22.56 3.45
N ARG A 61 15.03 22.57 4.14
CA ARG A 61 14.30 23.82 4.52
C ARG A 61 13.73 23.78 5.93
N ASP A 62 13.74 24.94 6.58
CA ASP A 62 13.12 25.21 7.89
C ASP A 62 11.68 25.78 7.71
N ASP A 63 10.81 25.04 7.01
CA ASP A 63 9.45 25.49 6.62
C ASP A 63 8.39 25.23 7.73
N ALA A 64 7.40 26.11 7.81
CA ALA A 64 6.25 26.09 8.70
C ALA A 64 5.20 25.01 8.38
N GLU A 65 5.04 24.57 7.11
CA GLU A 65 4.19 23.42 6.79
C GLU A 65 5.00 22.11 6.88
N SER A 66 4.77 21.33 7.94
CA SER A 66 5.40 20.03 8.07
C SER A 66 5.09 19.15 6.85
N SER A 67 6.11 18.53 6.27
CA SER A 67 6.00 17.55 5.18
C SER A 67 4.90 16.52 5.44
N ALA A 68 4.70 16.11 6.69
CA ALA A 68 3.62 15.21 7.08
C ALA A 68 2.22 15.75 6.71
N GLN A 69 1.95 17.04 6.86
CA GLN A 69 0.66 17.63 6.50
C GLN A 69 0.44 17.66 4.99
N ILE A 70 1.50 17.97 4.23
CA ILE A 70 1.48 17.93 2.77
C ILE A 70 1.16 16.51 2.29
N LEU A 71 1.79 15.49 2.87
CA LEU A 71 1.53 14.09 2.54
C LEU A 71 0.11 13.66 2.89
N ILE A 72 -0.42 14.06 4.06
CA ILE A 72 -1.82 13.79 4.44
C ILE A 72 -2.78 14.43 3.44
N ARG A 73 -2.55 15.69 3.05
CA ARG A 73 -3.40 16.37 2.07
C ARG A 73 -3.37 15.65 0.72
N ARG A 74 -2.18 15.24 0.26
CA ARG A 74 -2.01 14.58 -1.04
C ARG A 74 -2.53 13.14 -1.05
N GLY A 75 -2.38 12.39 0.03
CA GLY A 75 -2.81 10.99 0.13
C GLY A 75 -4.30 10.82 0.45
N ARG A 76 -4.98 11.88 0.92
CA ARG A 76 -6.40 11.80 1.29
C ARG A 76 -7.31 11.31 0.17
N PRO A 77 -7.23 11.83 -1.08
CA PRO A 77 -8.05 11.32 -2.18
C PRO A 77 -7.86 9.82 -2.41
N ILE A 78 -6.61 9.32 -2.36
CA ILE A 78 -6.31 7.89 -2.52
C ILE A 78 -7.05 7.06 -1.45
N PHE A 79 -7.01 7.53 -0.19
CA PHE A 79 -7.71 6.85 0.89
C PHE A 79 -9.24 6.90 0.74
N GLU A 80 -9.79 8.07 0.39
CA GLU A 80 -11.24 8.29 0.28
C GLU A 80 -11.83 7.55 -0.94
N GLU A 81 -11.09 7.44 -2.02
CA GLU A 81 -11.55 6.88 -3.29
C GLU A 81 -11.38 5.36 -3.38
N TYR A 82 -10.34 4.79 -2.77
CA TYR A 82 -10.00 3.37 -2.91
C TYR A 82 -10.05 2.55 -1.62
N LEU A 83 -9.88 3.15 -0.43
CA LEU A 83 -9.73 2.40 0.83
C LEU A 83 -10.87 2.63 1.83
N THR A 84 -11.79 3.53 1.50
CA THR A 84 -12.97 3.82 2.33
C THR A 84 -14.08 2.82 2.00
N PRO A 85 -14.68 2.15 3.00
CA PRO A 85 -15.77 1.22 2.75
C PRO A 85 -16.93 1.87 2.00
N GLY A 86 -17.35 1.23 0.90
CA GLY A 86 -18.39 1.73 0.02
C GLY A 86 -17.93 2.83 -0.94
N SER A 87 -16.62 3.09 -1.06
CA SER A 87 -16.11 3.97 -2.11
C SER A 87 -16.37 3.36 -3.49
N ARG A 88 -16.51 4.22 -4.50
CA ARG A 88 -16.85 3.80 -5.88
C ARG A 88 -15.80 2.84 -6.46
N TYR A 89 -14.54 3.01 -6.05
CA TYR A 89 -13.40 2.25 -6.54
C TYR A 89 -12.73 1.50 -5.38
N GLU A 90 -13.51 1.04 -4.40
CA GLU A 90 -13.00 0.30 -3.25
C GLU A 90 -12.18 -0.92 -3.70
N VAL A 91 -10.89 -0.92 -3.36
CA VAL A 91 -10.01 -2.06 -3.61
C VAL A 91 -10.05 -3.03 -2.45
N ASN A 92 -9.84 -4.32 -2.73
CA ASN A 92 -9.81 -5.35 -1.71
C ASN A 92 -8.49 -5.27 -0.89
N CYS A 93 -8.49 -4.45 0.16
CA CYS A 93 -7.41 -4.38 1.15
C CYS A 93 -7.92 -4.86 2.53
N PRO A 94 -7.20 -5.76 3.23
CA PRO A 94 -7.59 -6.20 4.57
C PRO A 94 -7.75 -5.04 5.56
N GLN A 95 -8.82 -5.07 6.36
CA GLN A 95 -9.17 -3.97 7.27
C GLN A 95 -8.07 -3.63 8.28
N TRP A 96 -7.25 -4.61 8.68
CA TRP A 96 -6.13 -4.39 9.59
C TRP A 96 -4.97 -3.60 8.95
N GLN A 97 -4.82 -3.64 7.61
CA GLN A 97 -3.87 -2.79 6.87
C GLN A 97 -4.43 -1.37 6.65
N VAL A 98 -5.74 -1.24 6.51
CA VAL A 98 -6.42 0.06 6.34
C VAL A 98 -6.55 0.82 7.67
N ALA A 99 -6.59 0.12 8.81
CA ALA A 99 -6.82 0.73 10.12
C ALA A 99 -5.82 1.85 10.50
N PRO A 100 -4.49 1.71 10.29
CA PRO A 100 -3.55 2.81 10.50
C PRO A 100 -3.83 4.04 9.63
N LEU A 101 -4.24 3.82 8.36
CA LEU A 101 -4.58 4.91 7.45
C LEU A 101 -5.86 5.63 7.87
N ARG A 102 -6.86 4.92 8.40
CA ARG A 102 -8.04 5.55 9.03
C ARG A 102 -7.66 6.49 10.15
N LEU A 103 -6.78 6.03 11.05
CA LEU A 103 -6.29 6.89 12.14
C LEU A 103 -5.58 8.13 11.61
N LEU A 104 -4.88 8.02 10.47
CA LEU A 104 -4.20 9.16 9.85
C LEU A 104 -5.17 10.15 9.20
N PHE A 105 -6.20 9.67 8.49
CA PHE A 105 -7.08 10.50 7.67
C PHE A 105 -8.36 10.98 8.34
N GLU A 106 -8.92 10.20 9.27
CA GLU A 106 -10.23 10.46 9.89
C GLU A 106 -10.12 11.30 11.17
N PHE A 107 -9.01 11.25 11.89
CA PHE A 107 -8.82 11.98 13.16
C PHE A 107 -8.73 13.52 13.03
N ARG A 108 -8.85 14.05 11.81
CA ARG A 108 -8.72 15.49 11.53
C ARG A 108 -9.98 16.19 11.03
N LYS A 109 -11.19 15.65 11.22
CA LYS A 109 -12.41 16.48 11.11
C LYS A 109 -12.52 17.38 12.34
N PRO A 110 -12.29 18.70 12.25
CA PRO A 110 -12.54 19.60 13.37
C PRO A 110 -14.06 19.70 13.54
N GLY A 111 -14.61 19.05 14.57
CA GLY A 111 -16.05 19.20 14.90
C GLY A 111 -16.77 17.96 15.42
N THR A 112 -16.17 16.77 15.40
CA THR A 112 -16.77 15.59 16.05
C THR A 112 -16.11 15.35 17.41
N HIS A 113 -16.93 15.19 18.45
CA HIS A 113 -16.51 15.19 19.84
C HIS A 113 -15.38 14.18 20.12
N ARG A 114 -14.22 14.75 20.44
CA ARG A 114 -13.02 14.12 20.99
C ARG A 114 -13.37 13.23 22.19
N LYS A 115 -12.90 11.98 22.15
CA LYS A 115 -12.54 11.05 23.25
C LYS A 115 -13.29 9.72 23.30
N GLN A 116 -14.51 9.58 22.78
CA GLN A 116 -15.26 8.31 22.98
C GLN A 116 -14.92 7.23 21.95
N GLY A 117 -14.70 7.59 20.68
CA GLY A 117 -14.52 6.62 19.59
C GLY A 117 -13.19 5.83 19.62
N LEU A 118 -12.12 6.41 20.16
CA LEU A 118 -10.82 5.74 20.28
C LEU A 118 -10.87 4.64 21.35
N GLU A 119 -11.48 4.93 22.50
CA GLU A 119 -11.68 3.94 23.57
C GLU A 119 -12.65 2.83 23.13
N ASP A 120 -13.69 3.15 22.36
CA ASP A 120 -14.63 2.15 21.82
C ASP A 120 -14.03 1.29 20.70
N ALA A 121 -13.06 1.80 19.94
CA ALA A 121 -12.32 1.04 18.93
C ALA A 121 -11.27 0.13 19.58
N LEU A 122 -10.54 0.62 20.58
CA LEU A 122 -9.58 -0.17 21.36
C LEU A 122 -10.27 -1.25 22.22
N ARG A 123 -11.41 -0.93 22.87
CA ARG A 123 -12.17 -1.91 23.66
C ARG A 123 -12.70 -3.08 22.83
N ARG A 124 -13.08 -2.85 21.57
CA ARG A 124 -13.55 -3.92 20.67
C ARG A 124 -12.46 -4.91 20.26
N ASN A 125 -11.19 -4.50 20.27
CA ASN A 125 -10.06 -5.37 19.89
C ASN A 125 -9.35 -6.03 21.07
N VAL A 126 -9.49 -5.53 22.31
CA VAL A 126 -8.77 -6.05 23.50
C VAL A 126 -9.55 -7.12 24.28
N GLY A 127 -10.81 -7.40 23.92
CA GLY A 127 -11.68 -8.33 24.66
C GLY A 127 -11.36 -9.84 24.57
N LYS A 128 -10.20 -10.27 24.05
CA LYS A 128 -9.94 -11.70 23.81
C LYS A 128 -8.57 -12.23 24.24
N ILE A 129 -7.93 -11.62 25.23
CA ILE A 129 -6.81 -12.27 25.94
C ILE A 129 -7.02 -12.08 27.43
N ARG A 130 -7.73 -13.03 28.04
CA ARG A 130 -7.73 -13.26 29.48
C ARG A 130 -7.34 -14.73 29.66
N GLY A 131 -6.16 -14.94 30.21
CA GLY A 131 -5.56 -16.25 30.50
C GLY A 131 -4.43 -16.02 31.47
N ASP A 132 -4.64 -16.51 32.69
CA ASP A 132 -3.82 -16.30 33.88
C ASP A 132 -2.43 -16.96 33.76
N GLY A 133 -1.42 -16.45 34.46
CA GLY A 133 -0.13 -17.15 34.53
C GLY A 133 0.99 -16.33 35.18
N GLU A 134 1.52 -16.89 36.25
CA GLU A 134 2.49 -16.34 37.18
C GLU A 134 3.89 -16.08 36.60
N SER A 135 4.62 -15.25 37.35
CA SER A 135 6.03 -14.89 37.25
C SER A 135 7.00 -16.06 37.07
N ASP A 136 7.97 -15.91 36.17
CA ASP A 136 9.35 -16.28 36.49
C ASP A 136 10.39 -15.48 35.70
N SER A 137 11.43 -15.04 36.41
CA SER A 137 12.49 -14.17 35.93
C SER A 137 13.58 -14.97 35.22
N MET A 138 13.87 -14.66 33.96
CA MET A 138 15.06 -15.20 33.28
C MET A 138 15.75 -14.11 32.44
N SER A 139 17.04 -13.91 32.74
CA SER A 139 17.96 -12.93 32.15
C SER A 139 18.13 -13.15 30.64
N ILE A 140 17.70 -12.18 29.83
CA ILE A 140 17.98 -12.11 28.39
C ILE A 140 18.75 -10.81 28.09
N ARG A 141 19.86 -11.00 27.37
CA ARG A 141 20.90 -10.03 27.02
C ARG A 141 20.35 -8.79 26.30
N GLU A 142 20.95 -7.65 26.57
CA GLU A 142 20.48 -6.30 26.18
C GLU A 142 20.42 -6.00 24.68
N ALA A 143 20.93 -6.88 23.81
CA ALA A 143 20.91 -6.68 22.35
C ALA A 143 19.60 -7.10 21.65
N ASP A 144 18.70 -7.82 22.32
CA ASP A 144 17.42 -8.28 21.74
C ASP A 144 16.19 -7.45 22.14
N LYS A 145 16.34 -6.51 23.09
CA LYS A 145 15.22 -5.72 23.60
C LYS A 145 14.70 -4.67 22.62
N ASP A 146 15.54 -4.18 21.72
CA ASP A 146 15.14 -3.17 20.73
C ASP A 146 14.38 -3.75 19.53
N SER A 147 14.71 -4.98 19.13
CA SER A 147 13.95 -5.72 18.11
C SER A 147 12.58 -6.18 18.64
N LEU A 148 12.53 -6.67 19.88
CA LEU A 148 11.27 -7.02 20.55
C LEU A 148 10.38 -5.79 20.83
N ARG A 149 10.96 -4.65 21.22
CA ARG A 149 10.22 -3.38 21.33
C ARG A 149 9.62 -2.91 20.01
N SER A 150 10.31 -3.15 18.90
CA SER A 150 9.81 -2.80 17.56
C SER A 150 8.63 -3.67 17.15
N MET A 151 8.59 -4.94 17.57
CA MET A 151 7.46 -5.85 17.30
C MET A 151 6.29 -5.65 18.28
N GLU A 152 6.55 -5.37 19.56
CA GLU A 152 5.51 -5.04 20.55
C GLU A 152 4.87 -3.67 20.32
N SER A 153 5.58 -2.72 19.68
CA SER A 153 5.04 -1.42 19.29
C SER A 153 3.91 -1.55 18.24
N ILE A 154 3.98 -2.57 17.38
CA ILE A 154 2.93 -2.87 16.41
C ILE A 154 1.72 -3.53 17.09
N ALA A 155 1.97 -4.37 18.11
CA ALA A 155 0.92 -5.06 18.86
C ALA A 155 0.23 -4.19 19.95
N SER A 156 0.88 -3.11 20.41
CA SER A 156 0.39 -2.24 21.50
C SER A 156 -0.27 -0.92 21.04
N GLY A 157 -0.42 -0.70 19.74
CA GLY A 157 -1.25 0.40 19.21
C GLY A 157 -0.84 1.82 19.65
N THR A 158 0.43 2.05 20.02
CA THR A 158 0.88 3.32 20.60
C THR A 158 1.96 4.03 19.78
N THR A 159 2.03 3.80 18.47
CA THR A 159 2.65 4.77 17.55
C THR A 159 1.55 5.36 16.67
N PRO A 160 1.31 6.69 16.72
CA PRO A 160 0.35 7.31 15.81
C PRO A 160 0.84 7.07 14.38
N ALA A 161 -0.05 6.58 13.51
CA ALA A 161 0.24 6.40 12.10
C ALA A 161 0.90 7.67 11.57
N LYS A 162 2.15 7.55 11.10
CA LYS A 162 2.94 8.69 10.62
C LYS A 162 2.81 8.75 9.11
N ALA A 163 2.45 9.92 8.59
CA ALA A 163 2.47 10.15 7.15
C ALA A 163 3.89 9.94 6.61
N SER A 164 4.02 9.12 5.56
CA SER A 164 5.28 8.77 4.93
C SER A 164 5.06 8.48 3.45
N PRO A 165 6.13 8.48 2.62
CA PRO A 165 6.03 8.07 1.21
C PRO A 165 5.49 6.65 1.00
N PHE A 166 5.65 5.79 2.00
CA PHE A 166 5.37 4.35 1.95
C PHE A 166 4.08 3.96 2.67
N MET A 167 3.25 4.93 3.08
CA MET A 167 2.10 4.66 3.94
C MET A 167 1.03 3.77 3.28
N PHE A 168 1.00 3.67 1.95
CA PHE A 168 0.09 2.81 1.20
C PHE A 168 0.69 1.46 0.78
N ASP A 169 1.97 1.20 1.05
CA ASP A 169 2.70 0.05 0.50
C ASP A 169 2.05 -1.29 0.87
N ALA A 170 1.53 -1.42 2.10
CA ALA A 170 0.86 -2.64 2.54
C ALA A 170 -0.37 -2.97 1.67
N CYS A 171 -1.26 -1.99 1.46
CA CYS A 171 -2.43 -2.20 0.59
C CYS A 171 -2.02 -2.35 -0.88
N GLN A 172 -1.03 -1.57 -1.34
CA GLN A 172 -0.54 -1.69 -2.73
C GLN A 172 0.04 -3.08 -3.00
N ALA A 173 0.75 -3.68 -2.04
CA ALA A 173 1.29 -5.02 -2.15
C ALA A 173 0.18 -6.08 -2.24
N GLU A 174 -0.91 -5.96 -1.48
CA GLU A 174 -2.06 -6.88 -1.60
C GLU A 174 -2.75 -6.76 -2.96
N VAL A 175 -2.97 -5.52 -3.44
CA VAL A 175 -3.56 -5.29 -4.76
C VAL A 175 -2.66 -5.81 -5.87
N TYR A 176 -1.35 -5.57 -5.79
CA TYR A 176 -0.37 -6.11 -6.74
C TYR A 176 -0.39 -7.65 -6.72
N LYS A 177 -0.36 -8.26 -5.53
CA LYS A 177 -0.41 -9.72 -5.38
C LYS A 177 -1.66 -10.28 -6.02
N MET A 178 -2.83 -9.70 -5.73
CA MET A 178 -4.11 -10.11 -6.32
C MET A 178 -4.07 -10.01 -7.85
N MET A 179 -3.65 -8.85 -8.39
CA MET A 179 -3.48 -8.66 -9.83
C MET A 179 -2.54 -9.71 -10.43
N ASN A 180 -1.42 -10.02 -9.76
CA ASN A 180 -0.42 -10.94 -10.27
C ASN A 180 -0.91 -12.41 -10.25
N THR A 181 -1.65 -12.80 -9.22
CA THR A 181 -2.12 -14.18 -9.06
C THR A 181 -3.37 -14.51 -9.85
N ASP A 182 -4.23 -13.52 -10.12
CA ASP A 182 -5.55 -13.75 -10.71
C ASP A 182 -5.74 -13.02 -12.05
N LEU A 183 -5.52 -11.70 -12.09
CA LEU A 183 -5.79 -10.90 -13.28
C LEU A 183 -4.73 -11.09 -14.37
N ARG A 184 -3.44 -11.18 -14.01
CA ARG A 184 -2.34 -11.37 -14.98
C ARG A 184 -2.48 -12.68 -15.76
N PRO A 185 -2.69 -13.85 -15.15
CA PRO A 185 -2.85 -15.09 -15.92
C PRO A 185 -4.03 -15.05 -16.91
N ARG A 186 -5.11 -14.35 -16.55
CA ARG A 186 -6.26 -14.13 -17.43
C ARG A 186 -5.93 -13.16 -18.57
N PHE A 187 -5.26 -12.05 -18.27
CA PHE A 187 -4.76 -11.11 -19.25
C PHE A 187 -3.87 -11.80 -20.29
N LEU A 188 -2.90 -12.61 -19.86
CA LEU A 188 -1.96 -13.31 -20.75
C LEU A 188 -2.63 -14.31 -21.71
N LYS A 189 -3.84 -14.78 -21.37
CA LYS A 189 -4.67 -15.67 -22.21
C LYS A 189 -5.70 -14.90 -23.05
N SER A 190 -5.88 -13.60 -22.81
CA SER A 190 -6.84 -12.75 -23.50
C SER A 190 -6.29 -12.22 -24.83
N GLN A 191 -7.18 -11.64 -25.65
CA GLN A 191 -6.79 -10.93 -26.87
C GLN A 191 -5.85 -9.73 -26.60
N TYR A 192 -5.98 -9.09 -25.44
CA TYR A 192 -5.14 -7.96 -25.03
C TYR A 192 -3.71 -8.42 -24.74
N GLY A 193 -3.55 -9.54 -24.03
CA GLY A 193 -2.24 -10.14 -23.78
C GLY A 193 -1.57 -10.63 -25.06
N ALA A 194 -2.33 -11.19 -26.00
CA ALA A 194 -1.83 -11.59 -27.31
C ALA A 194 -1.37 -10.37 -28.15
N ALA A 195 -2.15 -9.29 -28.16
CA ALA A 195 -1.81 -8.05 -28.84
C ALA A 195 -0.53 -7.42 -28.27
N TRP A 196 -0.41 -7.35 -26.93
CA TRP A 196 0.78 -6.88 -26.26
C TRP A 196 2.04 -7.69 -26.61
N LYS A 197 1.96 -9.03 -26.56
CA LYS A 197 3.07 -9.91 -26.95
C LYS A 197 3.49 -9.71 -28.41
N LYS A 198 2.51 -9.56 -29.31
CA LYS A 198 2.78 -9.29 -30.74
C LYS A 198 3.51 -7.96 -30.93
N ALA A 199 2.99 -6.87 -30.36
CA ALA A 199 3.59 -5.54 -30.49
C ALA A 199 5.04 -5.50 -29.97
N ARG A 200 5.31 -6.24 -28.89
CA ARG A 200 6.66 -6.34 -28.33
C ARG A 200 7.63 -7.10 -29.24
N ASN A 201 7.18 -8.23 -29.81
CA ASN A 201 8.02 -9.04 -30.71
C ASN A 201 8.33 -8.30 -32.02
N GLU A 202 7.40 -7.50 -32.53
CA GLU A 202 7.59 -6.70 -33.74
C GLU A 202 8.61 -5.56 -33.54
N LYS A 203 8.75 -5.03 -32.32
CA LYS A 203 9.79 -4.02 -32.01
C LYS A 203 11.19 -4.64 -31.93
N GLY A 204 11.32 -5.86 -31.40
CA GLY A 204 12.60 -6.57 -31.33
C GLY A 204 13.18 -6.96 -32.70
N THR A 205 12.36 -7.01 -33.75
CA THR A 205 12.79 -7.37 -35.12
C THR A 205 13.42 -6.23 -35.92
N TRP A 206 13.38 -4.97 -35.47
CA TRP A 206 13.98 -3.82 -36.18
C TRP A 206 15.29 -3.32 -35.58
N GLU A 207 15.71 -3.88 -34.43
CA GLU A 207 16.94 -3.52 -33.72
C GLU A 207 18.07 -4.56 -33.92
N GLN A 208 17.94 -5.45 -34.93
CA GLN A 208 18.97 -6.43 -35.32
C GLN A 208 19.59 -6.10 -36.67
#